data_AF-A0A1D9Q9A3-F1
#
_entry.id   AF-A0A1D9Q9A3-F1
#
_cell.length_a   1.000
_cell.length_b   1.000
_cell.length_c   1.000
_cell.angle_alpha   90.00
_cell.angle_beta   90.00
_cell.angle_gamma   90.00
#
_symmetry.space_group_name_H-M   'P 1'
#
loop_
_entity.id
_entity.type
_entity.pdbx_description
1 polymer ?
#
loop_
_entity_poly.entity_id
_entity_poly.type
_entity_poly.pdbx_seq_one_letter_code
_entity_poly.pdbx_strand_id
1 'polypeptide(L)'
;MATYNFRISYVKGNENARANALNRKPKYLQNKTHESHTILKQDNDALVHNKPQLAATSGVNYDTIKDIIKTEYSTDATAKKILAIPDNPERGFTIEDGFIHFHDKLYIPSNLAKDYVTEQHELPAHGHQGIIRTFARIRREVYFPKMRTIAENVVGNCDICIRNKAAQYAPYGQLKTPELPTQLWKSIAWDFVVKLPLSKDPVTQKEYDSILVVTDRLTKFAHMIPFCETWTADGLAYIFMRNIVSIHGVPDEIISDRDKLFTSKFWSTLMALLGIKRKLSTAFHP
;
A
#
# COMPACT_ATOMS: atom_id res chain seq x y z
N MET A 1 41.83 -12.31 -4.45
CA MET A 1 40.82 -11.44 -3.82
C MET A 1 40.60 -11.87 -2.37
N ALA A 2 41.64 -11.75 -1.53
CA ALA A 2 41.60 -12.15 -0.12
C ALA A 2 42.05 -10.96 0.75
N THR A 3 41.19 -9.95 0.87
CA THR A 3 41.43 -8.78 1.74
C THR A 3 40.11 -8.09 2.08
N TYR A 4 39.17 -8.82 2.67
CA TYR A 4 38.07 -8.18 3.39
C TYR A 4 37.84 -8.89 4.73
N ASN A 5 38.15 -8.18 5.81
CA ASN A 5 37.80 -8.57 7.17
C ASN A 5 36.36 -8.10 7.45
N PHE A 6 35.39 -9.00 7.32
CA PHE A 6 34.02 -8.69 7.72
C PHE A 6 33.77 -9.17 9.14
N ARG A 7 33.23 -8.29 9.99
CA ARG A 7 32.75 -8.64 11.33
C ARG A 7 31.24 -8.85 11.26
N ILE A 8 30.81 -10.11 11.36
CA ILE A 8 29.38 -10.45 11.44
C ILE A 8 28.94 -10.20 12.88
N SER A 9 28.01 -9.27 13.06
CA SER A 9 27.37 -8.99 14.35
C SER A 9 25.90 -9.37 14.28
N TYR A 10 25.44 -10.12 15.27
CA TYR A 10 24.04 -10.51 15.40
C TYR A 10 23.21 -9.31 15.86
N VAL A 11 22.10 -9.05 15.17
CA VAL A 11 21.11 -8.03 15.54
C VAL A 11 19.79 -8.73 15.80
N LYS A 12 19.18 -8.45 16.96
CA LYS A 12 17.90 -9.03 17.36
C LYS A 12 16.79 -8.55 16.40
N GLY A 13 15.87 -9.45 16.03
CA GLY A 13 14.90 -9.21 14.94
C GLY A 13 14.10 -7.91 15.03
N ASN A 14 13.77 -7.47 16.24
CA ASN A 14 12.97 -6.25 16.48
C ASN A 14 13.75 -4.96 16.17
N GLU A 15 15.08 -5.02 16.13
CA GLU A 15 15.98 -3.88 15.85
C GLU A 15 16.40 -3.85 14.37
N ASN A 16 16.07 -4.88 13.59
CA ASN A 16 16.44 -5.02 12.18
C ASN A 16 15.33 -4.53 11.23
N ALA A 17 14.90 -3.27 11.43
CA ALA A 17 13.77 -2.67 10.70
C ALA A 17 14.00 -2.50 9.17
N ARG A 18 15.23 -2.66 8.69
CA ARG A 18 15.61 -2.49 7.27
C ARG A 18 15.71 -3.81 6.48
N ALA A 19 15.38 -4.95 7.09
CA ALA A 19 15.44 -6.24 6.40
C ALA A 19 14.24 -6.43 5.44
N ASN A 20 14.48 -6.29 4.13
CA ASN A 20 13.49 -6.53 3.08
C ASN A 20 13.43 -8.01 2.64
N ALA A 21 12.49 -8.35 1.76
CA ALA A 21 12.29 -9.72 1.25
C ALA A 21 13.54 -10.36 0.61
N LEU A 22 14.49 -9.54 0.12
CA LEU A 22 15.74 -10.01 -0.49
C LEU A 22 16.77 -10.50 0.54
N ASN A 23 16.67 -10.06 1.80
CA ASN A 23 17.51 -10.53 2.91
C ASN A 23 16.99 -11.80 3.59
N ARG A 24 15.77 -12.23 3.25
CA ARG A 24 15.15 -13.47 3.77
C ARG A 24 15.26 -14.60 2.73
N LYS A 25 16.46 -14.85 2.20
CA LYS A 25 16.62 -15.98 1.28
C LYS A 25 16.35 -17.30 2.04
N PRO A 26 15.53 -18.22 1.49
CA PRO A 26 15.16 -19.47 2.16
C PRO A 26 16.35 -20.30 2.62
N LYS A 27 17.48 -20.19 1.92
CA LYS A 27 18.77 -20.84 2.25
C LYS A 27 19.37 -20.45 3.62
N TYR A 28 18.87 -19.40 4.26
CA TYR A 28 19.32 -18.97 5.59
C TYR A 28 18.43 -19.48 6.73
N LEU A 29 17.33 -20.19 6.42
CA LEU A 29 16.47 -20.83 7.42
C LEU A 29 17.02 -22.24 7.72
N GLN A 30 17.68 -22.40 8.86
CA GLN A 30 18.10 -23.73 9.33
C GLN A 30 16.87 -24.59 9.66
N ASN A 31 16.96 -25.90 9.38
CA ASN A 31 15.93 -26.93 9.61
C ASN A 31 14.70 -26.94 8.67
N LYS A 32 14.79 -26.35 7.48
CA LYS A 32 13.85 -26.65 6.39
C LYS A 32 14.57 -27.28 5.21
N THR A 33 14.25 -28.53 4.89
CA THR A 33 14.55 -29.12 3.59
C THR A 33 13.68 -28.41 2.55
N HIS A 34 14.33 -27.68 1.65
CA HIS A 34 13.68 -27.11 0.48
C HIS A 34 14.23 -27.79 -0.75
N GLU A 35 13.37 -28.47 -1.50
CA GLU A 35 13.68 -28.91 -2.84
C GLU A 35 13.77 -27.68 -3.74
N SER A 36 14.95 -27.39 -4.26
CA SER A 36 15.10 -26.41 -5.33
C SER A 36 14.56 -27.02 -6.62
N HIS A 37 13.34 -26.66 -6.99
CA HIS A 37 12.81 -27.01 -8.31
C HIS A 37 13.40 -26.05 -9.35
N THR A 38 14.62 -26.34 -9.82
CA THR A 38 15.19 -25.64 -10.98
C THR A 38 14.28 -25.89 -12.16
N ILE A 39 13.73 -24.82 -12.78
CA ILE A 39 12.75 -24.91 -13.88
C ILE A 39 13.35 -25.64 -15.09
N LEU A 40 14.65 -25.48 -15.31
CA LEU A 40 15.41 -26.11 -16.39
C LEU A 40 16.46 -27.06 -15.79
N LYS A 41 16.62 -28.23 -16.40
CA LYS A 41 17.72 -29.16 -16.20
C LYS A 41 18.57 -29.19 -17.47
N GLN A 42 19.87 -29.41 -17.32
CA GLN A 42 20.74 -29.61 -18.48
C GLN A 42 20.70 -31.08 -18.89
N ASP A 43 20.43 -31.34 -20.16
CA ASP A 43 20.43 -32.67 -20.77
C ASP A 43 21.18 -32.57 -22.10
N ASN A 44 22.33 -33.23 -22.19
CA ASN A 44 23.21 -33.23 -23.37
C ASN A 44 23.39 -31.85 -24.02
N ASP A 45 23.88 -30.89 -23.23
CA ASP A 45 24.12 -29.47 -23.60
C ASP A 45 22.89 -28.63 -24.00
N ALA A 46 21.68 -29.18 -23.89
CA ALA A 46 20.44 -28.43 -24.01
C ALA A 46 19.81 -28.17 -22.63
N LEU A 47 19.21 -26.99 -22.46
CA LEU A 47 18.36 -26.70 -21.29
C LEU A 47 16.96 -27.28 -21.55
N VAL A 48 16.59 -28.32 -20.81
CA VAL A 48 15.31 -29.02 -20.93
C VAL A 48 14.47 -28.76 -19.68
N HIS A 49 13.14 -28.64 -19.81
CA HIS A 49 12.27 -28.36 -18.68
C HIS A 49 12.30 -29.49 -17.65
N ASN A 50 12.48 -29.15 -16.38
CA ASN A 50 12.40 -30.08 -15.25
C ASN A 50 10.90 -30.34 -14.97
N LYS A 51 10.41 -31.54 -15.28
CA LYS A 51 9.01 -31.94 -14.95
C LYS A 51 9.02 -32.50 -13.52
N PRO A 52 8.18 -31.99 -12.60
CA PRO A 52 6.76 -31.77 -12.80
C PRO A 52 6.28 -30.42 -12.22
N GLN A 53 6.61 -29.32 -12.88
CA GLN A 53 5.56 -28.34 -13.13
C GLN A 53 5.10 -28.62 -14.54
N LEU A 54 4.16 -29.56 -14.66
CA LEU A 54 3.08 -29.30 -15.59
C LEU A 54 2.65 -27.87 -15.26
N ALA A 55 2.94 -26.91 -16.16
CA ALA A 55 1.97 -25.86 -16.34
C ALA A 55 0.66 -26.63 -16.45
N ALA A 56 -0.20 -26.52 -15.43
CA ALA A 56 -1.57 -26.90 -15.57
C ALA A 56 -2.12 -25.91 -16.60
N THR A 57 -1.80 -26.11 -17.87
CA THR A 57 -2.82 -26.08 -18.89
C THR A 57 -3.78 -27.17 -18.41
N SER A 58 -4.72 -26.80 -17.54
CA SER A 58 -6.02 -27.40 -17.67
C SER A 58 -6.30 -27.24 -19.16
N GLY A 59 -6.30 -28.35 -19.88
CA GLY A 59 -7.15 -28.42 -21.05
C GLY A 59 -8.52 -28.21 -20.44
N VAL A 60 -8.92 -26.93 -20.27
CA VAL A 60 -10.32 -26.61 -20.09
C VAL A 60 -10.90 -27.24 -21.34
N ASN A 61 -11.63 -28.32 -21.13
CA ASN A 61 -12.17 -29.11 -22.21
C ASN A 61 -12.90 -28.11 -23.10
N TYR A 62 -12.29 -27.80 -24.24
CA TYR A 62 -12.65 -26.61 -25.03
C TYR A 62 -14.09 -26.77 -25.53
N ASP A 63 -14.51 -28.04 -25.65
CA ASP A 63 -15.86 -28.49 -25.93
C ASP A 63 -16.84 -28.03 -24.85
N THR A 64 -16.49 -28.05 -23.56
CA THR A 64 -17.39 -27.67 -22.47
C THR A 64 -17.75 -26.18 -22.47
N ILE A 65 -16.78 -25.27 -22.70
CA ILE A 65 -17.09 -23.83 -22.79
C ILE A 65 -17.88 -23.54 -24.06
N LYS A 66 -17.51 -24.18 -25.18
CA LYS A 66 -18.21 -24.07 -26.46
C LYS A 66 -19.67 -24.49 -26.34
N ASP A 67 -19.94 -25.58 -25.63
CA ASP A 67 -21.28 -26.09 -25.38
C ASP A 67 -22.09 -25.13 -24.48
N ILE A 68 -21.46 -24.55 -23.46
CA ILE A 68 -22.10 -23.54 -22.60
C ILE A 68 -22.48 -22.30 -23.41
N ILE A 69 -21.57 -21.80 -24.25
CA ILE A 69 -21.82 -20.63 -25.12
C ILE A 69 -22.99 -20.91 -26.07
N LYS A 70 -22.99 -22.08 -26.74
CA LYS A 70 -24.09 -22.48 -27.63
C LYS A 70 -25.43 -22.58 -26.89
N THR A 71 -25.41 -23.12 -25.68
CA THR A 71 -26.60 -23.24 -24.83
C THR A 71 -27.17 -21.85 -24.49
N GLU A 72 -26.30 -20.92 -24.10
CA GLU A 72 -26.67 -19.55 -23.71
C GLU A 72 -27.08 -18.64 -24.88
N TYR A 73 -26.77 -18.99 -26.14
CA TYR A 73 -27.36 -18.28 -27.28
C TYR A 73 -28.89 -18.37 -27.32
N SER A 74 -29.46 -19.42 -26.74
CA SER A 74 -30.91 -19.59 -26.62
C SER A 74 -31.55 -18.70 -25.54
N THR A 75 -30.76 -18.01 -24.72
CA THR A 75 -31.24 -17.10 -23.67
C THR A 75 -30.99 -15.64 -24.04
N ASP A 76 -29.82 -15.35 -24.64
CA ASP A 76 -29.38 -13.99 -24.99
C ASP A 76 -30.20 -13.36 -26.13
N ALA A 77 -30.77 -12.18 -25.88
CA ALA A 77 -31.66 -11.49 -26.82
C ALA A 77 -30.93 -11.08 -28.12
N THR A 78 -29.65 -10.74 -28.05
CA THR A 78 -28.86 -10.36 -29.23
C THR A 78 -28.53 -11.60 -30.06
N ALA A 79 -28.10 -12.68 -29.41
CA ALA A 79 -27.84 -13.95 -30.08
C ALA A 79 -29.08 -14.48 -30.82
N LYS A 80 -30.27 -14.45 -30.18
CA LYS A 80 -31.54 -14.83 -30.82
C LYS A 80 -31.84 -14.06 -32.09
N LYS A 81 -31.63 -12.74 -32.08
CA LYS A 81 -31.87 -11.88 -33.24
C LYS A 81 -30.95 -12.25 -34.40
N ILE A 82 -29.67 -12.51 -34.11
CA ILE A 82 -28.67 -12.87 -35.12
C ILE A 82 -28.96 -14.27 -35.68
N LEU A 83 -29.30 -15.24 -34.84
CA LEU A 83 -29.61 -16.61 -35.27
C LEU A 83 -30.95 -16.72 -36.02
N ALA A 84 -31.87 -15.78 -35.85
CA ALA A 84 -33.15 -15.76 -36.56
C ALA A 84 -33.02 -15.39 -38.05
N ILE A 85 -31.92 -14.75 -38.45
CA ILE A 85 -31.67 -14.34 -39.85
C ILE A 85 -30.26 -14.81 -40.27
N PRO A 86 -30.05 -16.13 -40.43
CA PRO A 86 -28.72 -16.67 -40.72
C PRO A 86 -28.19 -16.28 -42.11
N ASP A 87 -29.09 -16.07 -43.08
CA ASP A 87 -28.70 -15.74 -44.47
C ASP A 87 -28.33 -14.26 -44.67
N ASN A 88 -28.66 -13.39 -43.71
CA ASN A 88 -28.31 -11.96 -43.76
C ASN A 88 -28.20 -11.36 -42.33
N PRO A 89 -27.17 -11.75 -41.57
CA PRO A 89 -26.95 -11.23 -40.22
C PRO A 89 -26.68 -9.70 -40.26
N GLU A 90 -26.94 -9.02 -39.14
CA GLU A 90 -26.63 -7.59 -39.01
C GLU A 90 -25.15 -7.30 -39.38
N ARG A 91 -24.90 -6.11 -39.93
CA ARG A 91 -23.59 -5.73 -40.49
C ARG A 91 -22.45 -5.98 -39.49
N GLY A 92 -21.50 -6.83 -39.87
CA GLY A 92 -20.32 -7.15 -39.07
C GLY A 92 -20.41 -8.46 -38.29
N PHE A 93 -21.59 -9.10 -38.25
CA PHE A 93 -21.77 -10.43 -37.68
C PHE A 93 -21.65 -11.54 -38.74
N THR A 94 -21.01 -12.64 -38.37
CA THR A 94 -20.93 -13.87 -39.16
C THR A 94 -21.26 -15.07 -38.28
N ILE A 95 -21.77 -16.15 -38.89
CA ILE A 95 -22.08 -17.39 -38.18
C ILE A 95 -21.25 -18.51 -38.79
N GLU A 96 -20.40 -19.13 -37.98
CA GLU A 96 -19.50 -20.22 -38.39
C GLU A 96 -19.61 -21.36 -37.38
N ASP A 97 -19.88 -22.59 -37.83
CA ASP A 97 -20.01 -23.80 -37.00
C ASP A 97 -20.97 -23.67 -35.79
N GLY A 98 -22.01 -22.83 -35.96
CA GLY A 98 -22.99 -22.53 -34.92
C GLY A 98 -22.50 -21.54 -33.86
N PHE A 99 -21.42 -20.80 -34.12
CA PHE A 99 -20.92 -19.70 -33.30
C PHE A 99 -21.11 -18.36 -34.01
N ILE A 100 -21.54 -17.36 -33.24
CA ILE A 100 -21.64 -15.99 -33.71
C ILE A 100 -20.27 -15.33 -33.55
N HIS A 101 -19.80 -14.67 -34.61
CA HIS A 101 -18.62 -13.82 -34.59
C HIS A 101 -19.00 -12.39 -34.95
N PHE A 102 -18.29 -11.42 -34.40
CA PHE A 102 -18.39 -10.00 -34.73
C PHE A 102 -17.01 -9.47 -35.13
N HIS A 103 -16.83 -9.13 -36.40
CA HIS A 103 -15.52 -8.77 -36.97
C HIS A 103 -14.41 -9.78 -36.56
N ASP A 104 -14.63 -11.06 -36.87
CA ASP A 104 -13.72 -12.18 -36.60
C ASP A 104 -13.46 -12.49 -35.10
N LYS A 105 -14.28 -11.93 -34.20
CA LYS A 105 -14.18 -12.19 -32.76
C LYS A 105 -15.39 -12.95 -32.26
N LEU A 106 -15.17 -13.96 -31.42
CA LEU A 106 -16.25 -14.77 -30.87
C LEU A 106 -17.18 -13.91 -30.02
N TYR A 107 -18.47 -13.95 -30.30
CA TYR A 107 -19.48 -13.27 -29.51
C TYR A 107 -19.75 -14.06 -28.22
N ILE A 108 -19.58 -13.40 -27.08
CA ILE A 108 -19.92 -13.99 -25.77
C ILE A 108 -21.30 -13.46 -25.34
N PRO A 109 -22.25 -14.34 -25.00
CA PRO A 109 -23.54 -13.96 -24.45
C PRO A 109 -23.42 -13.03 -23.25
N SER A 110 -24.34 -12.08 -23.10
CA SER A 110 -24.28 -11.05 -22.05
C SER A 110 -24.25 -11.64 -20.63
N ASN A 111 -24.90 -12.80 -20.44
CA ASN A 111 -24.94 -13.53 -19.16
C ASN A 111 -23.57 -14.08 -18.77
N LEU A 112 -22.77 -14.54 -19.73
CA LEU A 112 -21.45 -15.14 -19.51
C LEU A 112 -20.32 -14.11 -19.48
N ALA A 113 -20.58 -12.88 -19.95
CA ALA A 113 -19.57 -11.85 -20.09
C ALA A 113 -18.82 -11.54 -18.78
N LYS A 114 -19.54 -11.48 -17.65
CA LYS A 114 -18.92 -11.22 -16.34
C LYS A 114 -18.00 -12.36 -15.91
N ASP A 115 -18.47 -13.59 -16.05
CA ASP A 115 -17.72 -14.78 -15.63
C ASP A 115 -16.49 -14.98 -16.50
N TYR A 116 -16.63 -14.80 -17.81
CA TYR A 116 -15.51 -14.82 -18.74
C TYR A 116 -14.43 -13.79 -18.37
N VAL A 117 -14.81 -12.54 -18.07
CA VAL A 117 -13.85 -11.51 -17.67
C VAL A 117 -13.20 -11.83 -16.32
N THR A 118 -13.95 -12.45 -15.40
CA THR A 118 -13.45 -12.87 -14.08
C THR A 118 -12.40 -13.95 -14.25
N GLU A 119 -12.68 -14.99 -15.01
CA GLU A 119 -11.72 -16.04 -15.34
C GLU A 119 -10.46 -15.45 -16.00
N GLN A 120 -10.61 -14.60 -17.02
CA GLN A 120 -9.47 -13.97 -17.72
C GLN A 120 -8.63 -13.04 -16.83
N HIS A 121 -9.22 -12.49 -15.76
CA HIS A 121 -8.51 -11.68 -14.78
C HIS A 121 -7.77 -12.52 -13.73
N GLU A 122 -8.43 -13.57 -13.22
CA GLU A 122 -7.97 -14.38 -12.09
C GLU A 122 -7.06 -15.54 -12.49
N LEU A 123 -7.04 -15.92 -13.78
CA LEU A 123 -6.15 -16.96 -14.29
C LEU A 123 -4.69 -16.69 -13.84
N PRO A 124 -4.01 -17.67 -13.21
CA PRO A 124 -2.65 -17.48 -12.71
C PRO A 124 -1.65 -17.03 -13.79
N ALA A 125 -1.83 -17.50 -15.03
CA ALA A 125 -1.02 -17.10 -16.19
C ALA A 125 -1.15 -15.60 -16.53
N HIS A 126 -2.18 -14.94 -16.02
CA HIS A 126 -2.55 -13.56 -16.35
C HIS A 126 -2.24 -12.58 -15.23
N GLY A 127 -2.05 -13.06 -13.99
CA GLY A 127 -1.44 -12.32 -12.89
C GLY A 127 -2.23 -11.09 -12.43
N HIS A 128 -3.56 -11.15 -12.39
CA HIS A 128 -4.42 -10.06 -11.87
C HIS A 128 -4.07 -8.68 -12.44
N GLN A 129 -3.94 -8.60 -13.76
CA GLN A 129 -3.58 -7.37 -14.44
C GLN A 129 -4.63 -6.26 -14.23
N GLY A 130 -4.17 -5.00 -14.31
CA GLY A 130 -5.06 -3.85 -14.20
C GLY A 130 -6.03 -3.75 -15.38
N ILE A 131 -7.10 -2.98 -15.18
CA ILE A 131 -8.25 -2.81 -16.10
C ILE A 131 -7.81 -2.69 -17.57
N ILE A 132 -6.88 -1.78 -17.86
CA ILE A 132 -6.43 -1.50 -19.24
C ILE A 132 -5.84 -2.75 -19.90
N ARG A 133 -5.02 -3.51 -19.18
CA ARG A 133 -4.36 -4.71 -19.71
C ARG A 133 -5.33 -5.87 -19.86
N THR A 134 -6.21 -6.08 -18.87
CA THR A 134 -7.28 -7.09 -18.94
C THR A 134 -8.19 -6.81 -20.14
N PHE A 135 -8.67 -5.57 -20.29
CA PHE A 135 -9.49 -5.16 -21.42
C PHE A 135 -8.76 -5.32 -22.77
N ALA A 136 -7.50 -4.92 -22.85
CA ALA A 136 -6.70 -5.03 -24.07
C ALA A 136 -6.44 -6.49 -24.50
N ARG A 137 -6.47 -7.45 -23.57
CA ARG A 137 -6.39 -8.88 -23.86
C ARG A 137 -7.71 -9.41 -24.40
N ILE A 138 -8.79 -9.29 -23.61
CA ILE A 138 -10.10 -9.88 -23.97
C ILE A 138 -10.61 -9.36 -25.33
N ARG A 139 -10.38 -8.08 -25.65
CA ARG A 139 -10.85 -7.47 -26.91
C ARG A 139 -10.18 -8.02 -28.18
N ARG A 140 -9.12 -8.83 -28.05
CA ARG A 140 -8.41 -9.42 -29.19
C ARG A 140 -9.14 -10.64 -29.73
N GLU A 141 -9.77 -11.42 -28.86
CA GLU A 141 -10.30 -12.74 -29.18
C GLU A 141 -11.84 -12.76 -29.14
N VAL A 142 -12.45 -11.96 -28.26
CA VAL A 142 -13.89 -11.97 -28.04
C VAL A 142 -14.53 -10.59 -28.14
N TYR A 143 -15.85 -10.60 -28.34
CA TYR A 143 -16.69 -9.41 -28.31
C TYR A 143 -17.96 -9.65 -27.48
N PHE A 144 -18.36 -8.65 -26.71
CA PHE A 144 -19.68 -8.58 -26.06
C PHE A 144 -20.00 -7.11 -25.74
N PRO A 145 -21.27 -6.73 -25.55
CA PRO A 145 -21.62 -5.34 -25.26
C PRO A 145 -21.00 -4.84 -23.95
N LYS A 146 -20.58 -3.57 -23.90
CA LYS A 146 -20.04 -2.90 -22.69
C LYS A 146 -18.81 -3.57 -22.07
N MET A 147 -17.94 -4.20 -22.87
CA MET A 147 -16.72 -4.89 -22.41
C MET A 147 -15.89 -4.09 -21.40
N ARG A 148 -15.68 -2.80 -21.67
CA ARG A 148 -14.87 -1.93 -20.80
C ARG A 148 -15.50 -1.78 -19.42
N THR A 149 -16.79 -1.50 -19.35
CA THR A 149 -17.52 -1.34 -18.08
C THR A 149 -17.52 -2.64 -17.27
N ILE A 150 -17.67 -3.79 -17.93
CA ILE A 150 -17.62 -5.09 -17.27
C ILE A 150 -16.20 -5.36 -16.74
N ALA A 151 -15.15 -5.08 -17.53
CA ALA A 151 -13.76 -5.19 -17.08
C ALA A 151 -13.43 -4.26 -15.90
N GLU A 152 -13.92 -3.03 -15.92
CA GLU A 152 -13.79 -2.08 -14.80
C GLU A 152 -14.46 -2.61 -13.54
N ASN A 153 -15.67 -3.17 -13.66
CA ASN A 153 -16.42 -3.73 -12.53
C ASN A 153 -15.71 -4.97 -11.94
N VAL A 154 -15.31 -5.93 -12.77
CA VAL A 154 -14.65 -7.16 -12.31
C VAL A 154 -13.32 -6.87 -11.63
N VAL A 155 -12.44 -6.11 -12.30
CA VAL A 155 -11.11 -5.80 -11.74
C VAL A 155 -11.23 -4.86 -10.53
N GLY A 156 -12.17 -3.91 -10.57
CA GLY A 156 -12.41 -2.97 -9.48
C GLY A 156 -12.96 -3.62 -8.21
N ASN A 157 -13.64 -4.77 -8.33
CA ASN A 157 -14.18 -5.55 -7.21
C ASN A 157 -13.34 -6.79 -6.86
N CYS A 158 -12.17 -6.98 -7.47
CA CYS A 158 -11.30 -8.09 -7.16
C CYS A 158 -10.61 -7.88 -5.79
N ASP A 159 -10.97 -8.70 -4.80
CA ASP A 159 -10.44 -8.64 -3.42
C ASP A 159 -8.91 -8.71 -3.37
N ILE A 160 -8.31 -9.62 -4.15
CA ILE A 160 -6.85 -9.78 -4.24
C ILE A 160 -6.20 -8.51 -4.80
N CYS A 161 -6.79 -7.90 -5.82
CA CYS A 161 -6.29 -6.63 -6.38
C CYS A 161 -6.41 -5.49 -5.37
N ILE A 162 -7.57 -5.34 -4.73
CA ILE A 162 -7.84 -4.25 -3.77
C ILE A 162 -6.85 -4.31 -2.60
N ARG A 163 -6.62 -5.50 -2.03
CA ARG A 163 -5.72 -5.68 -0.88
C ARG A 163 -4.26 -5.40 -1.22
N ASN A 164 -3.83 -5.77 -2.42
CA ASN A 164 -2.41 -5.69 -2.80
C ASN A 164 -2.05 -4.40 -3.56
N LYS A 165 -3.03 -3.74 -4.19
CA LYS A 165 -2.83 -2.49 -4.94
C LYS A 165 -3.51 -1.34 -4.20
N ALA A 166 -3.03 -1.06 -3.00
CA ALA A 166 -3.37 0.20 -2.33
C ALA A 166 -3.00 1.37 -3.25
N ALA A 167 -3.88 2.37 -3.34
CA ALA A 167 -3.54 3.62 -4.00
C ALA A 167 -2.29 4.19 -3.34
N GLN A 168 -1.23 4.40 -4.12
CA GLN A 168 0.05 4.90 -3.59
C GLN A 168 -0.03 6.34 -3.09
N TYR A 169 -1.07 7.07 -3.51
CA TYR A 169 -1.27 8.48 -3.16
C TYR A 169 -2.76 8.73 -2.92
N ALA A 170 -3.08 9.45 -1.85
CA ALA A 170 -4.33 10.17 -1.76
C ALA A 170 -4.39 11.19 -2.93
N PRO A 171 -5.59 11.55 -3.43
CA PRO A 171 -5.69 12.64 -4.39
C PRO A 171 -5.00 13.88 -3.83
N TYR A 172 -4.13 14.51 -4.62
CA TYR A 172 -3.40 15.71 -4.22
C TYR A 172 -4.39 16.80 -3.81
N GLY A 173 -4.41 17.14 -2.52
CA GLY A 173 -5.22 18.21 -1.95
C GLY A 173 -4.35 19.40 -1.55
N GLN A 174 -4.97 20.57 -1.37
CA GLN A 174 -4.29 21.73 -0.81
C GLN A 174 -3.96 21.49 0.68
N LEU A 175 -2.72 21.78 1.07
CA LEU A 175 -2.31 21.75 2.48
C LEU A 175 -3.13 22.79 3.26
N LYS A 176 -3.85 22.35 4.29
CA LYS A 176 -4.49 23.27 5.25
C LYS A 176 -3.48 23.65 6.32
N THR A 177 -2.87 24.82 6.17
CA THR A 177 -2.00 25.38 7.21
C THR A 177 -2.83 25.84 8.41
N PRO A 178 -2.40 25.57 9.66
CA PRO A 178 -3.06 26.13 10.83
C PRO A 178 -2.98 27.67 10.81
N GLU A 179 -3.98 28.34 11.37
CA GLU A 179 -4.03 29.81 11.47
C GLU A 179 -2.71 30.39 12.02
N LEU A 180 -2.29 31.50 11.43
CA LEU A 180 -1.08 32.20 11.85
C LEU A 180 -1.36 32.99 13.13
N PRO A 181 -0.52 32.84 14.16
CA PRO A 181 -0.64 33.68 15.35
C PRO A 181 -0.33 35.15 15.04
N THR A 182 -0.94 36.05 15.79
CA THR A 182 -0.71 37.51 15.68
C THR A 182 0.18 38.06 16.80
N GLN A 183 0.46 37.25 17.83
CA GLN A 183 1.25 37.63 19.00
C GLN A 183 2.39 36.64 19.24
N LEU A 184 3.51 37.18 19.72
CA LEU A 184 4.71 36.43 20.08
C LEU A 184 4.38 35.41 21.18
N TRP A 185 4.86 34.19 21.03
CA TRP A 185 4.77 33.12 22.05
C TRP A 185 3.36 32.70 22.45
N LYS A 186 2.32 33.21 21.78
CA LYS A 186 0.93 32.78 22.02
C LYS A 186 0.57 31.49 21.31
N SER A 187 1.29 31.14 20.25
CA SER A 187 1.14 29.85 19.56
C SER A 187 2.53 29.26 19.37
N ILE A 188 2.78 28.14 20.02
CA ILE A 188 4.05 27.42 19.93
C ILE A 188 3.85 26.06 19.25
N ALA A 189 4.88 25.59 18.56
CA ALA A 189 4.98 24.23 18.09
C ALA A 189 6.19 23.58 18.75
N TRP A 190 6.07 22.33 19.17
CA TRP A 190 7.19 21.63 19.76
C TRP A 190 7.30 20.17 19.30
N ASP A 191 8.51 19.64 19.38
CA ASP A 191 8.84 18.29 18.95
C ASP A 191 10.06 17.76 19.73
N PHE A 192 10.23 16.44 19.76
CA PHE A 192 11.39 15.80 20.35
C PHE A 192 12.34 15.29 19.28
N VAL A 193 13.62 15.68 19.40
CA VAL A 193 14.71 15.00 18.71
C VAL A 193 15.25 13.95 19.67
N VAL A 194 14.93 12.68 19.43
CA VAL A 194 15.28 11.54 20.30
C VAL A 194 16.43 10.70 19.75
N LYS A 195 16.94 9.77 20.57
CA LYS A 195 17.99 8.80 20.22
C LYS A 195 19.30 9.46 19.79
N LEU A 196 19.65 10.56 20.44
CA LEU A 196 20.93 11.21 20.27
C LEU A 196 22.01 10.51 21.09
N PRO A 197 23.30 10.66 20.73
CA PRO A 197 24.39 10.25 21.60
C PRO A 197 24.27 10.91 22.98
N LEU A 198 24.60 10.16 24.04
CA LEU A 198 24.58 10.67 25.40
C LEU A 198 25.52 11.87 25.53
N SER A 199 24.98 12.99 25.99
CA SER A 199 25.71 14.22 26.26
C SER A 199 25.63 14.57 27.74
N LYS A 200 26.78 14.77 28.37
CA LYS A 200 26.90 15.07 29.78
C LYS A 200 27.04 16.57 30.00
N ASP A 201 26.16 17.14 30.83
CA ASP A 201 26.29 18.51 31.30
C ASP A 201 27.52 18.65 32.20
N PRO A 202 28.45 19.57 31.91
CA PRO A 202 29.71 19.68 32.65
C PRO A 202 29.54 20.18 34.08
N VAL A 203 28.44 20.87 34.39
CA VAL A 203 28.18 21.44 35.73
C VAL A 203 27.35 20.48 36.56
N THR A 204 26.23 20.02 36.03
CA THR A 204 25.29 19.14 36.76
C THR A 204 25.67 17.67 36.70
N GLN A 205 26.62 17.31 35.81
CA GLN A 205 27.05 15.94 35.54
C GLN A 205 25.90 15.03 35.04
N LYS A 206 24.75 15.60 34.66
CA LYS A 206 23.59 14.88 34.16
C LYS A 206 23.74 14.58 32.68
N GLU A 207 23.32 13.39 32.27
CA GLU A 207 23.35 12.96 30.88
C GLU A 207 21.98 13.11 30.21
N TYR A 208 22.00 13.49 28.94
CA TYR A 208 20.82 13.71 28.10
C TYR A 208 20.97 12.95 26.79
N ASP A 209 19.87 12.37 26.30
CA ASP A 209 19.81 11.57 25.06
C ASP A 209 18.85 12.17 24.03
N SER A 210 18.21 13.30 24.36
CA SER A 210 17.14 13.91 23.57
C SER A 210 17.16 15.43 23.71
N ILE A 211 16.50 16.11 22.78
CA ILE A 211 16.29 17.56 22.81
C ILE A 211 14.80 17.83 22.60
N LEU A 212 14.19 18.60 23.50
CA LEU A 212 12.88 19.21 23.28
C LEU A 212 13.08 20.52 22.52
N VAL A 213 12.53 20.60 21.31
CA VAL A 213 12.56 21.80 20.49
C VAL A 213 11.23 22.52 20.65
N VAL A 214 11.24 23.78 21.09
CA VAL A 214 10.03 24.60 21.26
C VAL A 214 10.15 25.85 20.39
N THR A 215 9.30 25.96 19.38
CA THR A 215 9.35 27.01 18.36
C THR A 215 8.14 27.94 18.47
N ASP A 216 8.38 29.24 18.54
CA ASP A 216 7.34 30.25 18.35
C ASP A 216 6.86 30.24 16.89
N ARG A 217 5.54 30.05 16.68
CA ARG A 217 5.02 29.91 15.33
C ARG A 217 5.04 31.21 14.54
N LEU A 218 5.07 32.37 15.20
CA LEU A 218 5.13 33.69 14.55
C LEU A 218 6.54 34.00 14.03
N THR A 219 7.53 34.00 14.91
CA THR A 219 8.90 34.44 14.59
C THR A 219 9.82 33.33 14.13
N LYS A 220 9.44 32.05 14.36
CA LYS A 220 10.29 30.87 14.20
C LYS A 220 11.48 30.82 15.15
N PHE A 221 11.52 31.67 16.17
CA PHE A 221 12.50 31.54 17.24
C PHE A 221 12.28 30.23 17.99
N ALA A 222 13.35 29.50 18.30
CA ALA A 222 13.27 28.19 18.93
C ALA A 222 14.18 28.06 20.17
N HIS A 223 13.65 27.43 21.21
CA HIS A 223 14.44 26.89 22.32
C HIS A 223 14.81 25.44 22.02
N MET A 224 16.07 25.09 22.22
CA MET A 224 16.55 23.71 22.22
C MET A 224 16.90 23.34 23.66
N ILE A 225 16.05 22.52 24.28
CA ILE A 225 16.16 22.20 25.70
C ILE A 225 16.61 20.74 25.86
N PRO A 226 17.73 20.47 26.56
CA PRO A 226 18.16 19.10 26.83
C PRO A 226 17.09 18.30 27.57
N PHE A 227 16.84 17.08 27.12
CA PHE A 227 15.81 16.18 27.64
C PHE A 227 16.34 14.74 27.72
N CYS A 228 15.68 13.87 28.49
CA CYS A 228 15.93 12.43 28.41
C CYS A 228 14.63 11.70 28.07
N GLU A 229 14.69 10.73 27.15
CA GLU A 229 13.53 9.96 26.69
C GLU A 229 12.83 9.22 27.85
N THR A 230 13.58 8.90 28.90
CA THR A 230 13.07 8.25 30.13
C THR A 230 12.26 9.17 31.04
N TRP A 231 12.26 10.49 30.79
CA TRP A 231 11.54 11.43 31.64
C TRP A 231 10.03 11.30 31.45
N THR A 232 9.33 11.51 32.55
CA THR A 232 7.89 11.43 32.66
C THR A 232 7.23 12.79 32.36
N ALA A 233 5.90 12.80 32.29
CA ALA A 233 5.15 14.01 31.93
C ALA A 233 5.29 15.15 32.96
N ASP A 234 5.56 14.83 34.23
CA ASP A 234 5.91 15.78 35.29
C ASP A 234 7.28 16.43 35.03
N GLY A 235 8.28 15.68 34.58
CA GLY A 235 9.56 16.23 34.14
C GLY A 235 9.41 17.19 32.95
N LEU A 236 8.55 16.82 31.99
CA LEU A 236 8.19 17.70 30.88
C LEU A 236 7.51 19.00 31.38
N ALA A 237 6.57 18.90 32.31
CA ALA A 237 5.91 20.06 32.91
C ALA A 237 6.88 20.99 33.63
N TYR A 238 7.82 20.43 34.40
CA TYR A 238 8.85 21.23 35.06
C TYR A 238 9.70 22.01 34.05
N ILE A 239 10.18 21.35 33.00
CA ILE A 239 10.97 22.01 31.95
C ILE A 239 10.15 23.07 31.21
N PHE A 240 8.90 22.76 30.87
CA PHE A 240 8.01 23.69 30.19
C PHE A 240 7.79 24.96 31.01
N MET A 241 7.48 24.82 32.30
CA MET A 241 7.32 25.96 33.21
C MET A 241 8.59 26.78 33.32
N ARG A 242 9.73 26.08 33.53
CA ARG A 242 11.02 26.73 33.78
C ARG A 242 11.58 27.46 32.57
N ASN A 243 11.44 26.91 31.37
CA ASN A 243 12.15 27.43 30.18
C ASN A 243 11.24 28.20 29.22
N ILE A 244 9.93 27.96 29.27
CA ILE A 244 8.97 28.63 28.37
C ILE A 244 8.12 29.62 29.17
N VAL A 245 7.35 29.13 30.15
CA VAL A 245 6.36 29.97 30.85
C VAL A 245 7.04 31.07 31.68
N SER A 246 8.16 30.78 32.33
CA SER A 246 8.89 31.78 33.12
C SER A 246 9.44 32.95 32.30
N ILE A 247 9.74 32.72 31.01
CA ILE A 247 10.37 33.70 30.13
C ILE A 247 9.33 34.43 29.29
N HIS A 248 8.39 33.68 28.71
CA HIS A 248 7.45 34.18 27.69
C HIS A 248 6.00 34.24 28.17
N GLY A 249 5.71 33.72 29.36
CA GLY A 249 4.36 33.55 29.87
C GLY A 249 3.65 32.33 29.29
N VAL A 250 2.36 32.20 29.64
CA VAL A 250 1.54 31.07 29.21
C VAL A 250 1.08 31.26 27.75
N PRO A 251 1.38 30.31 26.84
CA PRO A 251 0.88 30.35 25.47
C PRO A 251 -0.63 30.08 25.43
N ASP A 252 -1.32 30.56 24.41
CA ASP A 252 -2.75 30.26 24.23
C ASP A 252 -2.94 28.86 23.60
N GLU A 253 -1.96 28.42 22.79
CA GLU A 253 -1.99 27.11 22.16
C GLU A 253 -0.62 26.46 21.93
N ILE A 254 -0.62 25.13 21.90
CA ILE A 254 0.54 24.29 21.61
C ILE A 254 0.19 23.29 20.51
N ILE A 255 0.98 23.29 19.43
CA ILE A 255 0.94 22.28 18.38
C ILE A 255 2.00 21.23 18.66
N SER A 256 1.61 19.95 18.67
CA SER A 256 2.54 18.84 18.88
C SER A 256 2.16 17.64 18.04
N ASP A 257 3.09 16.70 17.90
CA ASP A 257 2.76 15.36 17.42
C ASP A 257 1.96 14.57 18.48
N ARG A 258 1.74 13.28 18.22
CA ARG A 258 0.97 12.40 19.10
C ARG A 258 1.87 11.58 20.04
N ASP A 259 3.03 12.11 20.44
CA ASP A 259 3.89 11.45 21.43
C ASP A 259 3.12 11.13 22.73
N LYS A 260 3.52 10.05 23.41
CA LYS A 260 2.89 9.57 24.64
C LYS A 260 2.92 10.60 25.76
N LEU A 261 3.98 11.40 25.86
CA LEU A 261 4.09 12.45 26.88
C LEU A 261 3.05 13.54 26.66
N PHE A 262 2.91 14.00 25.41
CA PHE A 262 1.92 15.01 25.04
C PHE A 262 0.49 14.49 25.15
N THR A 263 0.25 13.22 24.84
CA THR A 263 -1.09 12.60 24.93
C THR A 263 -1.48 12.08 26.31
N SER A 264 -0.58 12.16 27.29
CA SER A 264 -0.84 11.70 28.66
C SER A 264 -1.99 12.45 29.35
N LYS A 265 -2.65 11.76 30.30
CA LYS A 265 -3.72 12.35 31.12
C LYS A 265 -3.20 13.52 31.95
N PHE A 266 -2.03 13.37 32.55
CA PHE A 266 -1.37 14.42 33.32
C PHE A 266 -1.17 15.68 32.48
N TRP A 267 -0.57 15.54 31.28
CA TRP A 267 -0.34 16.67 30.39
C TRP A 267 -1.64 17.35 29.97
N SER A 268 -2.65 16.56 29.61
CA SER A 268 -3.97 17.07 29.23
C SER A 268 -4.63 17.88 30.35
N THR A 269 -4.56 17.40 31.60
CA THR A 269 -5.07 18.12 32.77
C THR A 269 -4.30 19.41 33.02
N LEU A 270 -2.97 19.38 32.93
CA LEU A 270 -2.13 20.57 33.12
C LEU A 270 -2.46 21.67 32.10
N MET A 271 -2.58 21.32 30.81
CA MET A 271 -2.95 22.27 29.77
C MET A 271 -4.32 22.89 30.03
N ALA A 272 -5.30 22.09 30.47
CA ALA A 272 -6.63 22.58 30.82
C ALA A 272 -6.60 23.57 32.01
N LEU A 273 -5.82 23.27 33.05
CA LEU A 273 -5.65 24.16 34.21
C LEU A 273 -4.99 25.48 33.85
N LEU A 274 -4.08 25.48 32.87
CA LEU A 274 -3.41 26.68 32.37
C LEU A 274 -4.21 27.41 31.28
N GLY A 275 -5.36 26.88 30.86
CA GLY A 275 -6.16 27.46 29.77
C GLY A 275 -5.53 27.31 28.37
N ILE A 276 -4.59 26.39 28.19
CA ILE A 276 -3.82 26.19 26.95
C ILE A 276 -4.58 25.23 26.02
N LYS A 277 -4.79 25.64 24.76
CA LYS A 277 -5.38 24.79 23.73
C LYS A 277 -4.34 23.83 23.14
N ARG A 278 -4.63 22.54 23.16
CA ARG A 278 -3.73 21.51 22.63
C ARG A 278 -4.16 21.07 21.23
N LYS A 279 -3.28 21.25 20.24
CA LYS A 279 -3.52 20.90 18.84
C LYS A 279 -2.57 19.77 18.42
N LEU A 280 -3.10 18.54 18.35
CA LEU A 280 -2.30 17.37 17.95
C LEU A 280 -2.31 17.17 16.43
N SER A 281 -1.17 16.80 15.86
CA SER A 281 -1.10 16.37 14.46
C SER A 281 -1.84 15.04 14.24
N THR A 282 -2.10 14.73 12.97
CA THR A 282 -2.64 13.43 12.56
C THR A 282 -1.59 12.34 12.69
N ALA A 283 -2.01 11.13 13.09
CA ALA A 283 -1.08 10.02 13.28
C ALA A 283 -0.34 9.69 11.98
N PHE A 284 0.97 9.45 12.05
CA PHE A 284 1.84 9.09 10.92
C PHE A 284 1.88 10.12 9.77
N HIS A 285 1.64 11.40 10.08
CA HIS A 285 1.73 12.51 9.14
C HIS A 285 2.54 13.64 9.80
N PRO A 286 3.88 13.58 9.74
CA PRO A 286 4.76 14.61 10.30
C PRO A 286 4.61 15.96 9.60
#